data_AF-W7DT18-F1
#
_entry.id   AF-W7DT18-F1
#
_cell.length_a   1.000
_cell.length_b   1.000
_cell.length_c   1.000
_cell.angle_alpha   90.00
_cell.angle_beta   90.00
_cell.angle_gamma   90.00
#
_symmetry.space_group_name_H-M   'P 1'
#
loop_
_entity.id
_entity.type
_entity.pdbx_description
1 polymer ?
#
loop_
_entity_poly.entity_id
_entity_poly.type
_entity_poly.pdbx_seq_one_letter_code
_entity_poly.pdbx_strand_id
1 'polypeptide(L)'
;MTTLTLNWDPEKVLGFKHGLFNISTMQIRGRSFTGENIANFNPISGTEADRSTRLWELWYQQGFWDDKFTVRIGKLALDQEFNISDYAALFMNSSFGWSMVSSLDTYSGGVAYPLAAPGIRFAFQPNENWTNLFAITNDNPNDVSFCNPSGPFTCDPQSKHLSGTRFNFTTGVFIINELQYHLNQLIQL
;
A
#
# COMPACT_ATOMS: atom_id res chain seq x y z
N MET A 1 9.35 -2.48 13.26
CA MET A 1 9.05 -1.23 12.52
C MET A 1 8.38 -0.24 13.46
N THR A 2 8.53 1.07 13.25
CA THR A 2 7.68 2.11 13.86
C THR A 2 7.12 2.99 12.75
N THR A 3 5.83 3.31 12.83
CA THR A 3 5.16 4.22 11.89
C THR A 3 4.65 5.44 12.65
N LEU A 4 4.86 6.63 12.09
CA LEU A 4 4.28 7.89 12.54
C LEU A 4 3.35 8.40 11.46
N THR A 5 2.07 8.55 11.79
CA THR A 5 1.02 9.02 10.88
C THR A 5 0.39 10.29 11.44
N LEU A 6 0.27 11.30 10.59
CA LEU A 6 -0.50 12.51 10.87
C LEU A 6 -1.67 12.58 9.88
N ASN A 7 -2.88 12.69 10.42
CA ASN A 7 -4.09 12.95 9.67
C ASN A 7 -4.57 14.36 9.98
N TRP A 8 -4.95 15.09 8.94
CA TRP A 8 -5.47 16.45 9.07
C TRP A 8 -6.77 16.62 8.30
N ASP A 9 -7.76 17.17 8.99
CA ASP A 9 -9.07 17.53 8.44
C ASP A 9 -9.03 19.00 8.00
N PRO A 10 -9.12 19.28 6.68
CA PRO A 10 -9.08 20.64 6.15
C PRO A 10 -10.39 21.40 6.38
N GLU A 11 -11.48 20.79 6.84
CA GLU A 11 -12.79 21.46 6.95
C GLU A 11 -12.70 22.72 7.83
N LYS A 12 -12.01 22.63 8.97
CA LYS A 12 -11.91 23.73 9.93
C LYS A 12 -11.05 24.91 9.45
N VAL A 13 -10.21 24.70 8.45
CA VAL A 13 -9.22 25.70 8.00
C VAL A 13 -9.52 26.20 6.58
N LEU A 14 -9.90 25.29 5.68
CA LEU A 14 -10.14 25.55 4.27
C LEU A 14 -11.62 25.44 3.88
N GLY A 15 -12.48 24.92 4.76
CA GLY A 15 -13.92 24.76 4.49
C GLY A 15 -14.28 23.58 3.59
N PHE A 16 -13.31 22.76 3.18
CA PHE A 16 -13.56 21.55 2.38
C PHE A 16 -14.11 20.43 3.27
N LYS A 17 -15.41 20.17 3.16
CA LYS A 17 -16.07 19.06 3.84
C LYS A 17 -15.63 17.73 3.24
N HIS A 18 -15.60 16.68 4.08
CA HIS A 18 -15.21 15.32 3.68
C HIS A 18 -13.79 15.24 3.10
N GLY A 19 -12.92 16.19 3.45
CA GLY A 19 -11.51 16.17 3.08
C GLY A 19 -10.69 15.45 4.15
N LEU A 20 -9.65 14.74 3.74
CA LEU A 20 -8.67 14.16 4.67
C LEU A 20 -7.28 14.19 4.04
N PHE A 21 -6.32 14.77 4.74
CA PHE A 21 -4.92 14.74 4.35
C PHE A 21 -4.15 13.78 5.26
N ASN A 22 -3.33 12.92 4.67
CA ASN A 22 -2.50 11.94 5.37
C ASN A 22 -1.03 12.10 5.00
N ILE A 23 -0.17 12.03 6.01
CA ILE A 23 1.26 11.81 5.85
C ILE A 23 1.69 10.70 6.82
N SER A 24 2.38 9.69 6.29
CA SER A 24 2.86 8.54 7.03
C SER A 24 4.35 8.31 6.78
N THR A 25 5.12 8.17 7.85
CA THR A 25 6.55 7.89 7.79
C THR A 25 6.87 6.64 8.59
N MET A 26 7.84 5.85 8.13
CA MET A 26 8.23 4.59 8.76
C MET A 26 9.71 4.59 9.09
N GLN A 27 10.04 4.09 10.27
CA GLN A 27 11.39 3.66 10.63
C GLN A 27 11.43 2.13 10.69
N ILE A 28 12.09 1.54 9.71
CA ILE A 28 12.29 0.10 9.57
C ILE A 28 13.61 -0.25 10.23
N ARG A 29 13.54 -1.18 11.19
CA ARG A 29 14.66 -1.66 12.00
C ARG A 29 14.54 -3.18 12.08
N GLY A 30 15.67 -3.87 12.18
CA GLY A 30 15.71 -5.34 12.21
C GLY A 30 16.52 -5.91 11.03
N ARG A 31 16.61 -7.22 10.96
CA ARG A 31 17.21 -7.95 9.83
C ARG A 31 16.13 -8.86 9.25
N SER A 32 16.11 -9.02 7.93
CA SER A 32 15.21 -9.97 7.28
C SER A 32 15.74 -11.38 7.50
N PHE A 33 15.02 -12.19 8.29
CA PHE A 33 15.40 -13.59 8.49
C PHE A 33 15.26 -14.37 7.19
N THR A 34 14.23 -14.06 6.39
CA THR A 34 14.00 -14.69 5.09
C THR A 34 15.14 -14.41 4.12
N GLY A 35 15.54 -13.14 3.98
CA GLY A 35 16.61 -12.72 3.09
C GLY A 35 17.99 -13.22 3.51
N GLU A 36 18.26 -13.33 4.81
CA GLU A 36 19.57 -13.76 5.32
C GLU A 36 19.75 -15.29 5.41
N ASN A 37 18.67 -16.06 5.62
CA ASN A 37 18.81 -17.48 6.03
C ASN A 37 18.03 -18.50 5.20
N ILE A 38 16.99 -18.07 4.48
CA ILE A 38 16.07 -19.01 3.81
C ILE A 38 16.09 -18.85 2.30
N ALA A 39 16.27 -17.61 1.84
CA ALA A 39 16.18 -17.29 0.43
C ALA A 39 14.83 -17.77 -0.17
N ASN A 40 13.70 -17.36 0.43
CA ASN A 40 12.36 -17.64 -0.10
C ASN A 40 11.70 -16.38 -0.67
N PHE A 41 10.84 -16.53 -1.68
CA PHE A 41 10.07 -15.44 -2.30
C PHE A 41 8.96 -14.88 -1.39
N ASN A 42 8.42 -15.70 -0.48
CA ASN A 42 7.41 -15.26 0.49
C ASN A 42 8.06 -15.01 1.86
N PRO A 43 8.18 -13.76 2.32
CA PRO A 43 8.74 -13.45 3.63
C PRO A 43 7.94 -14.10 4.77
N ILE A 44 8.66 -14.59 5.78
CA ILE A 44 8.04 -15.15 6.98
C ILE A 44 7.25 -14.08 7.73
N SER A 45 7.69 -12.82 7.69
CA SER A 45 6.93 -11.69 8.22
C SER A 45 6.64 -10.62 7.16
N GLY A 46 5.39 -10.14 7.12
CA GLY A 46 4.97 -8.99 6.30
C GLY A 46 5.58 -7.64 6.70
N THR A 47 6.39 -7.61 7.76
CA THR A 47 7.15 -6.41 8.17
C THR A 47 8.62 -6.47 7.78
N GLU A 48 9.07 -7.56 7.15
CA GLU A 48 10.45 -7.69 6.66
C GLU A 48 10.70 -6.72 5.50
N ALA A 49 11.67 -5.84 5.69
CA ALA A 49 12.08 -4.84 4.72
C ALA A 49 13.46 -4.29 5.11
N ASP A 50 14.10 -3.61 4.15
CA ASP A 50 15.39 -2.98 4.38
C ASP A 50 15.32 -1.84 5.40
N ARG A 51 16.36 -1.77 6.21
CA ARG A 51 16.54 -0.72 7.21
C ARG A 51 16.54 0.64 6.57
N SER A 52 15.66 1.50 7.05
CA SER A 52 15.47 2.83 6.47
C SER A 52 14.57 3.69 7.34
N THR A 53 14.65 5.00 7.13
CA THR A 53 13.61 5.94 7.54
C THR A 53 13.01 6.49 6.26
N ARG A 54 11.74 6.15 6.00
CA ARG A 54 11.09 6.43 4.72
C ARG A 54 9.73 7.10 4.85
N LEU A 55 9.45 8.03 3.96
CA LEU A 55 8.08 8.44 3.67
C LEU A 55 7.36 7.24 3.07
N TRP A 56 6.26 6.83 3.70
CA TRP A 56 5.45 5.71 3.24
C TRP A 56 4.31 6.24 2.39
N GLU A 57 3.36 6.93 3.02
CA GLU A 57 2.19 7.47 2.34
C GLU A 57 2.15 9.00 2.44
N LEU A 58 1.67 9.64 1.39
CA LEU A 58 1.38 11.07 1.35
C LEU A 58 0.23 11.29 0.38
N TRP A 59 -0.97 11.51 0.89
CA TRP A 59 -2.15 11.62 0.04
C TRP A 59 -3.20 12.56 0.59
N TYR A 60 -4.04 13.03 -0.32
CA TYR A 60 -5.29 13.71 -0.03
C TYR A 60 -6.47 12.84 -0.46
N GLN A 61 -7.50 12.77 0.36
CA GLN A 61 -8.76 12.12 0.07
C GLN A 61 -9.90 13.14 0.10
N GLN A 62 -10.80 13.03 -0.88
CA GLN A 62 -12.06 13.75 -0.93
C GLN A 62 -13.21 12.77 -0.97
N GLY A 63 -14.16 12.93 -0.05
CA GLY A 63 -15.42 12.23 -0.04
C GLY A 63 -16.56 12.98 -0.74
N PHE A 64 -17.50 12.21 -1.26
CA PHE A 64 -18.70 12.65 -1.96
C PHE A 64 -19.90 11.79 -1.53
N TRP A 65 -21.10 12.37 -1.55
CA TRP A 65 -22.36 11.72 -1.16
C TRP A 65 -22.29 11.07 0.22
N ASP A 66 -21.91 11.85 1.23
CA ASP A 66 -21.70 11.39 2.60
C ASP A 66 -20.69 10.22 2.65
N ASP A 67 -19.54 10.41 1.99
CA ASP A 67 -18.41 9.47 1.91
C ASP A 67 -18.71 8.12 1.22
N LYS A 68 -19.88 7.95 0.60
CA LYS A 68 -20.19 6.76 -0.25
C LYS A 68 -19.26 6.64 -1.45
N PHE A 69 -18.70 7.74 -1.92
CA PHE A 69 -17.66 7.73 -2.92
C PHE A 69 -16.47 8.54 -2.43
N THR A 70 -15.29 7.95 -2.46
CA THR A 70 -14.06 8.63 -2.06
C THR A 70 -13.02 8.55 -3.15
N VAL A 71 -12.32 9.66 -3.37
CA VAL A 71 -11.19 9.77 -4.29
C VAL A 71 -9.96 10.14 -3.49
N ARG A 72 -8.92 9.33 -3.57
CA ARG A 72 -7.63 9.56 -2.93
C ARG A 72 -6.56 9.76 -3.99
N ILE A 73 -5.75 10.80 -3.87
CA ILE A 73 -4.65 11.13 -4.78
C ILE A 73 -3.38 11.40 -3.99
N GLY A 74 -2.27 10.82 -4.44
CA GLY A 74 -0.97 11.01 -3.82
C GLY A 74 -0.09 9.79 -3.95
N LYS A 75 0.80 9.59 -2.99
CA LYS A 75 1.63 8.40 -2.85
C LYS A 75 0.92 7.40 -1.95
N LEU A 76 0.53 6.28 -2.54
CA LEU A 76 -0.38 5.28 -1.99
C LEU A 76 0.34 3.94 -1.82
N ALA A 77 0.01 3.22 -0.76
CA ALA A 77 0.32 1.80 -0.60
C ALA A 77 -1.00 1.01 -0.78
N LEU A 78 -1.11 0.22 -1.86
CA LEU A 78 -2.36 -0.45 -2.22
C LEU A 78 -2.67 -1.64 -1.33
N ASP A 79 -1.64 -2.27 -0.77
CA ASP A 79 -1.76 -3.34 0.22
C ASP A 79 -2.42 -2.90 1.53
N GLN A 80 -2.72 -1.61 1.72
CA GLN A 80 -3.50 -1.14 2.88
C GLN A 80 -5.01 -1.36 2.72
N GLU A 81 -5.48 -1.59 1.50
CA GLU A 81 -6.92 -1.65 1.22
C GLU A 81 -7.30 -2.77 0.24
N PHE A 82 -6.36 -3.19 -0.62
CA PHE A 82 -6.57 -4.23 -1.63
C PHE A 82 -5.96 -5.56 -1.18
N ASN A 83 -6.64 -6.66 -1.51
CA ASN A 83 -6.24 -8.03 -1.21
C ASN A 83 -5.99 -8.29 0.30
N ILE A 84 -6.64 -7.51 1.17
CA ILE A 84 -6.65 -7.73 2.62
C ILE A 84 -7.90 -8.53 3.02
N SER A 85 -7.73 -9.39 4.02
CA SER A 85 -8.85 -9.94 4.79
C SER A 85 -8.75 -9.45 6.23
N ASP A 86 -9.87 -9.04 6.82
CA ASP A 86 -9.94 -8.57 8.21
C ASP A 86 -9.38 -9.59 9.22
N TYR A 87 -9.50 -10.89 8.92
CA TYR A 87 -8.97 -11.97 9.75
C TYR A 87 -7.48 -12.25 9.49
N ALA A 88 -6.97 -11.87 8.31
CA ALA A 88 -5.62 -12.18 7.86
C ALA A 88 -4.57 -11.25 8.49
N ALA A 89 -4.94 -10.01 8.82
CA ALA A 89 -4.06 -9.03 9.47
C ALA A 89 -3.54 -9.46 10.86
N LEU A 90 -4.16 -10.47 11.50
CA LEU A 90 -3.71 -11.05 12.77
C LEU A 90 -2.49 -11.99 12.60
N PHE A 91 -2.22 -12.46 11.39
CA PHE A 91 -1.12 -13.38 11.12
C PHE A 91 0.13 -12.64 10.67
N MET A 92 1.29 -13.14 11.08
CA MET A 92 2.56 -12.48 10.78
C MET A 92 2.99 -12.63 9.31
N ASN A 93 2.54 -13.66 8.59
CA ASN A 93 3.04 -13.99 7.24
C ASN A 93 2.68 -12.92 6.19
N SER A 94 3.64 -12.63 5.29
CA SER A 94 3.50 -11.54 4.32
C SER A 94 2.35 -11.70 3.33
N SER A 95 2.00 -12.93 2.96
CA SER A 95 0.93 -13.19 1.98
C SER A 95 -0.47 -12.88 2.51
N PHE A 96 -0.62 -12.64 3.82
CA PHE A 96 -1.89 -12.25 4.44
C PHE A 96 -2.16 -10.74 4.40
N GLY A 97 -1.17 -9.92 4.02
CA GLY A 97 -1.32 -8.49 3.75
C GLY A 97 -1.32 -8.14 2.26
N TRP A 98 -0.43 -8.78 1.48
CA TRP A 98 -0.37 -8.61 0.03
C TRP A 98 -0.17 -9.96 -0.65
N SER A 99 -1.04 -10.32 -1.59
CA SER A 99 -1.07 -11.67 -2.16
C SER A 99 0.23 -12.01 -2.91
N MET A 100 0.66 -13.28 -2.84
CA MET A 100 1.88 -13.73 -3.52
C MET A 100 1.80 -13.56 -5.04
N VAL A 101 0.61 -13.75 -5.63
CA VAL A 101 0.39 -13.54 -7.07
C VAL A 101 0.71 -12.08 -7.44
N SER A 102 0.16 -11.13 -6.68
CA SER A 102 0.46 -9.72 -6.87
C SER A 102 1.95 -9.42 -6.69
N SER A 103 2.61 -10.02 -5.70
CA SER A 103 4.05 -9.82 -5.46
C SER A 103 4.95 -10.32 -6.59
N LEU A 104 4.61 -11.46 -7.22
CA LEU A 104 5.44 -12.07 -8.25
C LEU A 104 5.21 -11.47 -9.64
N ASP A 105 4.00 -11.01 -9.93
CA ASP A 105 3.63 -10.50 -11.25
C ASP A 105 3.85 -8.98 -11.42
N THR A 106 4.37 -8.29 -10.39
CA THR A 106 4.60 -6.84 -10.41
C THR A 106 6.06 -6.48 -10.15
N TYR A 107 6.47 -5.28 -10.60
CA TYR A 107 7.81 -4.78 -10.32
C TYR A 107 8.01 -4.63 -8.81
N SER A 108 9.11 -5.18 -8.29
CA SER A 108 9.54 -5.02 -6.89
C SER A 108 8.54 -5.49 -5.83
N GLY A 109 7.61 -6.39 -6.17
CA GLY A 109 6.54 -6.80 -5.26
C GLY A 109 5.29 -5.92 -5.33
N GLY A 110 5.31 -4.88 -6.16
CA GLY A 110 4.17 -4.02 -6.45
C GLY A 110 4.12 -2.77 -5.58
N VAL A 111 2.96 -2.13 -5.59
CA VAL A 111 2.69 -0.93 -4.78
C VAL A 111 2.19 -1.35 -3.40
N ALA A 112 3.07 -2.01 -2.66
CA ALA A 112 2.80 -2.62 -1.37
C ALA A 112 3.92 -2.29 -0.38
N TYR A 113 3.71 -2.49 0.92
CA TYR A 113 4.76 -2.28 1.91
C TYR A 113 6.08 -2.97 1.48
N PRO A 114 7.21 -2.26 1.54
CA PRO A 114 7.38 -0.88 2.04
C PRO A 114 7.43 0.20 0.94
N LEU A 115 7.05 -0.13 -0.29
CA LEU A 115 7.13 0.70 -1.49
C LEU A 115 5.75 1.21 -1.90
N ALA A 116 5.49 2.48 -1.61
CA ALA A 116 4.32 3.19 -2.12
C ALA A 116 4.64 3.89 -3.45
N ALA A 117 3.61 4.17 -4.25
CA ALA A 117 3.73 4.78 -5.56
C ALA A 117 2.75 5.94 -5.75
N PRO A 118 3.07 6.95 -6.55
CA PRO A 118 2.09 7.96 -6.95
C PRO A 118 0.92 7.33 -7.70
N GLY A 119 -0.30 7.78 -7.41
CA GLY A 119 -1.50 7.30 -8.06
C GLY A 119 -2.79 7.91 -7.53
N ILE A 120 -3.89 7.34 -8.01
CA ILE A 120 -5.25 7.71 -7.65
C ILE A 120 -6.01 6.44 -7.29
N ARG A 121 -6.78 6.49 -6.21
CA ARG A 121 -7.64 5.42 -5.73
C ARG A 121 -9.06 5.93 -5.58
N PHE A 122 -10.01 5.13 -6.02
CA PHE A 122 -11.44 5.35 -5.94
C PHE A 122 -12.03 4.25 -5.06
N ALA A 123 -12.92 4.61 -4.14
CA ALA A 123 -13.80 3.64 -3.50
C ALA A 123 -15.24 4.07 -3.63
N PHE A 124 -16.10 3.09 -3.89
CA PHE A 124 -17.53 3.26 -3.95
C PHE A 124 -18.22 2.24 -3.05
N GLN A 125 -18.94 2.74 -2.04
CA GLN A 125 -19.74 1.97 -1.11
C GLN A 125 -21.21 2.45 -1.19
N PRO A 126 -22.01 1.89 -2.12
CA PRO A 126 -23.40 2.30 -2.29
C PRO A 126 -24.28 1.93 -1.09
N ASN A 127 -23.91 0.88 -0.35
CA ASN A 127 -24.56 0.36 0.84
C ASN A 127 -23.55 -0.44 1.69
N GLU A 128 -23.97 -0.93 2.85
CA GLU A 128 -23.13 -1.67 3.80
C GLU A 128 -22.57 -2.99 3.23
N ASN A 129 -23.26 -3.59 2.26
CA ASN A 129 -22.93 -4.93 1.75
C ASN A 129 -21.88 -4.92 0.64
N TRP A 130 -21.64 -3.79 -0.03
CA TRP A 130 -20.80 -3.73 -1.21
C TRP A 130 -19.76 -2.63 -1.14
N THR A 131 -18.52 -2.96 -1.48
CA THR A 131 -17.46 -1.97 -1.69
C THR A 131 -16.74 -2.30 -2.99
N ASN A 132 -16.62 -1.32 -3.89
CA ASN A 132 -15.75 -1.44 -5.06
C ASN A 132 -14.57 -0.50 -4.90
N LEU A 133 -13.37 -1.06 -4.95
CA LEU A 133 -12.10 -0.34 -4.92
C LEU A 133 -11.49 -0.37 -6.32
N PHE A 134 -10.99 0.76 -6.78
CA PHE A 134 -10.30 0.86 -8.06
C PHE A 134 -9.10 1.78 -7.90
N ALA A 135 -7.93 1.39 -8.37
CA ALA A 135 -6.74 2.22 -8.30
C ALA A 135 -5.92 2.17 -9.57
N ILE A 136 -5.29 3.32 -9.85
CA ILE A 136 -4.33 3.51 -10.92
C ILE A 136 -3.09 4.14 -10.30
N THR A 137 -1.98 3.43 -10.32
CA THR A 137 -0.71 3.87 -9.74
C THR A 137 0.43 3.73 -10.74
N ASN A 138 1.57 4.34 -10.44
CA ASN A 138 2.81 3.99 -11.12
C ASN A 138 3.17 2.53 -10.80
N ASP A 139 3.57 1.77 -11.83
CA ASP A 139 3.83 0.32 -11.72
C ASP A 139 5.16 -0.05 -11.07
N ASN A 140 6.07 0.91 -10.96
CA ASN A 140 7.46 0.66 -10.59
C ASN A 140 8.00 1.84 -9.76
N PRO A 141 7.61 1.95 -8.48
CA PRO A 141 7.91 3.11 -7.64
C PRO A 141 9.40 3.42 -7.50
N ASN A 142 10.27 2.42 -7.65
CA ASN A 142 11.72 2.55 -7.51
C ASN A 142 12.49 2.56 -8.84
N ASP A 143 11.80 2.46 -9.98
CA ASP A 143 12.39 2.51 -11.32
C ASP A 143 13.54 1.51 -11.50
N VAL A 144 13.22 0.26 -11.22
CA VAL A 144 14.14 -0.87 -11.35
C VAL A 144 13.65 -1.81 -12.43
N SER A 145 14.56 -2.34 -13.25
CA SER A 145 14.20 -3.34 -14.25
C SER A 145 13.61 -4.59 -13.60
N PHE A 146 12.72 -5.29 -14.31
CA PHE A 146 12.32 -6.64 -13.92
C PHE A 146 13.58 -7.48 -13.77
N CYS A 147 13.84 -7.93 -12.55
CA CYS A 147 14.95 -8.81 -12.29
C CYS A 147 14.47 -10.24 -12.53
N ASN A 148 15.08 -10.92 -13.49
CA ASN A 148 15.02 -12.37 -13.58
C ASN A 148 16.10 -12.93 -12.64
N PRO A 149 15.75 -13.39 -11.43
CA PRO A 149 16.75 -13.69 -10.43
C PRO A 149 17.39 -15.05 -10.72
N SER A 150 18.71 -15.16 -10.63
CA SER A 150 19.36 -16.47 -10.40
C SER A 150 19.13 -16.98 -8.95
N GLY A 151 18.43 -16.19 -8.12
CA GLY A 151 17.96 -16.53 -6.78
C GLY A 151 17.12 -15.38 -6.15
N PRO A 152 16.24 -15.65 -5.18
CA PRO A 152 15.16 -14.74 -4.74
C PRO A 152 15.56 -13.38 -4.16
N PHE A 153 16.86 -13.09 -3.98
CA PHE A 153 17.38 -11.84 -3.41
C PHE A 153 18.52 -11.22 -4.24
N THR A 154 18.74 -11.66 -5.49
CA THR A 154 19.85 -11.12 -6.32
C THR A 154 19.62 -9.69 -6.80
N CYS A 155 18.39 -9.19 -6.67
CA CYS A 155 18.02 -7.83 -7.01
C CYS A 155 17.18 -7.27 -5.86
N ASP A 156 17.79 -6.44 -5.04
CA ASP A 156 17.06 -5.74 -4.00
C ASP A 156 16.56 -4.38 -4.53
N PRO A 157 15.25 -4.23 -4.75
CA PRO A 157 14.68 -2.97 -5.20
C PRO A 157 14.62 -1.92 -4.07
N GLN A 158 14.71 -2.31 -2.79
CA GLN A 158 14.50 -1.43 -1.64
C GLN A 158 15.73 -0.57 -1.30
N SER A 159 16.94 -1.03 -1.63
CA SER A 159 18.18 -0.24 -1.52
C SER A 159 18.15 1.04 -2.36
N LYS A 160 17.33 1.11 -3.41
CA LYS A 160 17.12 2.34 -4.18
C LYS A 160 16.06 3.21 -3.53
N HIS A 161 16.39 4.48 -3.31
CA HIS A 161 15.48 5.48 -2.73
C HIS A 161 15.00 5.15 -1.31
N LEU A 162 15.95 4.83 -0.43
CA LEU A 162 15.72 4.50 0.99
C LEU A 162 14.89 5.53 1.77
N SER A 163 14.85 6.79 1.34
CA SER A 163 14.07 7.85 1.99
C SER A 163 12.57 7.78 1.70
N GLY A 164 12.13 7.00 0.71
CA GLY A 164 10.73 6.98 0.26
C GLY A 164 10.22 8.32 -0.27
N THR A 165 11.07 9.32 -0.48
CA THR A 165 10.65 10.65 -0.99
C THR A 165 10.66 10.76 -2.51
N ARG A 166 10.98 9.66 -3.23
CA ARG A 166 10.85 9.61 -4.68
C ARG A 166 9.38 9.44 -5.08
N PHE A 167 8.93 10.30 -6.00
CA PHE A 167 7.65 10.19 -6.69
C PHE A 167 7.95 9.88 -8.15
N ASN A 168 7.78 8.62 -8.55
CA ASN A 168 8.05 8.19 -9.90
C ASN A 168 6.80 8.33 -10.79
N PHE A 169 6.97 8.98 -11.95
CA PHE A 169 5.94 9.15 -12.96
C PHE A 169 6.42 8.77 -14.37
N THR A 170 7.63 8.20 -14.49
CA THR A 170 8.29 7.97 -15.78
C THR A 170 8.21 6.52 -16.26
N THR A 171 7.65 5.61 -15.47
CA THR A 171 7.45 4.20 -15.85
C THR A 171 5.99 3.95 -16.24
N GLY A 172 5.58 2.68 -16.29
CA GLY A 172 4.23 2.29 -16.67
C GLY A 172 3.20 2.53 -15.57
N VAL A 173 2.04 1.90 -15.79
CA VAL A 173 0.84 2.07 -14.97
C VAL A 173 0.40 0.71 -14.45
N PHE A 174 0.12 0.64 -13.16
CA PHE A 174 -0.52 -0.50 -12.51
C PHE A 174 -1.98 -0.16 -12.23
N ILE A 175 -2.89 -1.02 -12.69
CA ILE A 175 -4.34 -0.86 -12.56
C ILE A 175 -4.87 -2.06 -11.79
N ILE A 176 -5.65 -1.80 -10.75
CA ILE A 176 -6.29 -2.85 -9.94
C ILE A 176 -7.74 -2.48 -9.62
N ASN A 177 -8.61 -3.50 -9.63
CA ASN A 177 -9.99 -3.40 -9.16
C ASN A 177 -10.27 -4.54 -8.17
N GLU A 178 -11.01 -4.24 -7.12
CA GLU A 178 -11.50 -5.22 -6.17
C GLU A 178 -12.96 -4.94 -5.85
N LEU A 179 -13.78 -5.99 -5.92
CA LEU A 179 -15.17 -5.96 -5.50
C LEU A 179 -15.33 -6.80 -4.24
N GLN A 180 -15.69 -6.14 -3.15
CA GLN A 180 -15.88 -6.74 -1.84
C GLN A 180 -17.38 -6.89 -1.58
N TYR A 181 -17.77 -8.07 -1.10
CA TYR A 181 -19.11 -8.35 -0.61
C TYR A 181 -19.04 -8.70 0.87
N HIS A 182 -19.74 -7.92 1.69
CA HIS A 182 -19.71 -8.03 3.14
C HIS A 182 -20.91 -8.86 3.62
N LEU A 183 -20.64 -9.89 4.42
CA LEU A 183 -21.66 -10.76 5.01
C LEU A 183 -21.79 -10.47 6.52
N ASN A 184 -23.02 -10.26 6.99
CA ASN A 184 -23.36 -10.10 8.42
C ASN A 184 -22.54 -9.03 9.16
N GLN A 185 -22.47 -7.81 8.62
CA GLN A 185 -21.89 -6.70 9.36
C GLN A 185 -22.71 -6.44 10.63
N LEU A 186 -22.07 -6.49 11.80
CA LEU A 186 -22.71 -6.13 13.06
C LEU A 186 -23.03 -4.64 13.00
N ILE A 187 -24.31 -4.28 13.18
CA ILE A 187 -24.77 -2.90 13.32
C ILE A 187 -23.97 -2.27 14.47
N GLN A 188 -23.09 -1.31 14.16
CA GLN A 188 -22.52 -0.44 15.18
C GLN A 188 -23.60 0.59 15.56
N LEU A 189 -24.15 0.43 16.77
CA LEU A 189 -25.07 1.38 17.42
C LEU A 189 -24.33 2.61 17.93
#